data_AF-A0A5Q4FMR8-F1
#
_entry.id   AF-A0A5Q4FMR8-F1
#
_cell.length_a   1.000
_cell.length_b   1.000
_cell.length_c   1.000
_cell.angle_alpha   90.00
_cell.angle_beta   90.00
_cell.angle_gamma   90.00
#
_symmetry.space_group_name_H-M   'P 1'
#
loop_
_entity.id
_entity.type
_entity.pdbx_description
1 polymer ?
#
loop_
_entity_poly.entity_id
_entity_poly.type
_entity_poly.pdbx_seq_one_letter_code
_entity_poly.pdbx_strand_id
1 'polypeptide(L)'
;MKDIVIKAKVVKRELMVLLAAFVLSFLLNIYAIIVYDGQWSELLTQFHVVILLTLFLYFLALLIRLIYLGVRFLWRSISSKSGKSAA
;
A
#
# COMPACT_ATOMS: atom_id res chain seq x y z
N MET A 1 -22.02 -1.52 -17.32
CA MET A 1 -21.23 -1.07 -16.17
C MET A 1 -21.24 0.44 -16.21
N LYS A 2 -21.85 1.11 -15.21
CA LYS A 2 -21.91 2.58 -15.16
C LYS A 2 -20.49 3.14 -15.23
N ASP A 3 -20.29 4.19 -16.02
CA ASP A 3 -18.98 4.78 -16.32
C ASP A 3 -18.18 5.08 -15.05
N ILE A 4 -17.29 4.17 -14.69
CA ILE A 4 -16.33 4.38 -13.61
C ILE A 4 -15.38 5.46 -14.13
N VAL A 5 -15.52 6.68 -13.58
CA VAL A 5 -14.69 7.86 -13.88
C VAL A 5 -13.19 7.58 -13.63
N ILE A 6 -12.87 6.53 -12.86
CA ILE A 6 -11.52 6.07 -12.57
C ILE A 6 -10.99 5.22 -13.74
N LYS A 7 -9.87 5.66 -14.33
CA LYS A 7 -9.16 4.94 -15.38
C LYS A 7 -8.89 3.49 -14.96
N ALA A 8 -9.28 2.52 -15.79
CA ALA A 8 -9.09 1.08 -15.54
C ALA A 8 -7.64 0.70 -15.22
N LYS A 9 -6.64 1.42 -15.76
CA LYS A 9 -5.22 1.22 -15.45
C LYS A 9 -4.89 1.47 -13.97
N VAL A 10 -5.54 2.46 -13.34
CA VAL A 10 -5.33 2.79 -11.93
C VAL A 10 -5.94 1.70 -11.05
N VAL A 11 -7.16 1.27 -11.35
CA VAL A 11 -7.83 0.19 -10.60
C VAL A 11 -7.00 -1.10 -10.63
N LYS A 12 -6.49 -1.51 -11.79
CA LYS A 12 -5.59 -2.67 -11.90
C LYS A 12 -4.34 -2.53 -11.03
N ARG A 13 -3.74 -1.35 -11.00
CA ARG A 13 -2.55 -1.09 -10.19
C ARG A 13 -2.85 -1.17 -8.69
N GLU A 14 -3.92 -0.52 -8.24
CA GLU A 14 -4.30 -0.55 -6.81
C GLU A 14 -4.69 -1.98 -6.38
N LEU A 15 -5.35 -2.74 -7.24
CA LEU A 15 -5.66 -4.14 -6.98
C LEU A 15 -4.41 -5.01 -6.86
N MET A 16 -3.40 -4.79 -7.70
CA MET A 16 -2.11 -5.49 -7.59
C MET A 16 -1.39 -5.15 -6.28
N VAL A 17 -1.42 -3.89 -5.84
CA VAL A 17 -0.82 -3.47 -4.56
C VAL A 17 -1.54 -4.11 -3.38
N LEU A 18 -2.87 -4.11 -3.40
CA LEU A 18 -3.69 -4.74 -2.36
C LEU A 18 -3.44 -6.26 -2.31
N LEU A 19 -3.37 -6.92 -3.47
CA LEU A 19 -3.07 -8.34 -3.55
C LEU A 19 -1.68 -8.67 -3.01
N ALA A 20 -0.66 -7.87 -3.35
CA ALA A 20 0.69 -8.04 -2.81
C ALA A 20 0.71 -7.86 -1.27
N ALA A 21 0.01 -6.86 -0.74
CA ALA A 21 -0.12 -6.65 0.71
C ALA A 21 -0.85 -7.81 1.40
N PHE A 22 -1.88 -8.37 0.76
CA PHE A 22 -2.60 -9.53 1.25
C PHE A 22 -1.72 -10.77 1.33
N VAL A 23 -0.99 -11.07 0.24
CA VAL A 23 -0.04 -12.20 0.21
C VAL A 23 1.02 -12.04 1.29
N LEU A 24 1.60 -10.85 1.43
CA LEU A 24 2.60 -10.56 2.46
C LEU A 24 2.02 -10.75 3.87
N SER A 25 0.80 -10.29 4.12
CA SER A 25 0.14 -10.44 5.42
C SER A 25 -0.16 -11.90 5.75
N PHE A 26 -0.57 -12.69 4.75
CA PHE A 26 -0.81 -14.11 4.89
C PHE A 26 0.49 -14.87 5.20
N LEU A 27 1.60 -14.53 4.52
CA LEU A 27 2.92 -15.09 4.81
C LEU A 27 3.40 -14.73 6.22
N LEU A 28 3.18 -13.49 6.68
CA LEU A 28 3.49 -13.09 8.05
C LEU A 28 2.65 -13.86 9.09
N ASN A 29 1.40 -14.16 8.77
CA ASN A 29 0.54 -14.96 9.62
C ASN A 29 1.02 -16.41 9.72
N ILE A 30 1.40 -17.03 8.60
CA ILE A 30 2.05 -18.36 8.59
C ILE A 30 3.36 -18.33 9.39
N TYR A 31 4.20 -17.29 9.17
CA TYR A 31 5.46 -17.14 9.88
C TYR A 31 5.27 -17.06 11.40
N ALA A 32 4.26 -16.33 11.86
CA ALA A 32 3.93 -16.25 13.28
C ALA A 32 3.57 -17.63 13.86
N ILE A 33 2.75 -18.42 13.15
CA ILE A 33 2.39 -19.77 13.58
C ILE A 33 3.62 -20.67 13.71
N ILE A 34 4.55 -20.61 12.75
CA ILE A 34 5.79 -21.41 12.77
C ILE A 34 6.71 -20.98 13.92
N VAL A 35 6.86 -19.68 14.18
CA VAL A 35 7.79 -19.16 15.20
C VAL A 35 7.27 -19.36 16.61
N TYR A 36 5.95 -19.27 16.81
CA TYR A 36 5.32 -19.37 18.12
C TYR A 36 4.71 -20.76 18.39
N ASP A 37 5.06 -21.77 17.59
CA ASP A 37 4.53 -23.14 17.68
C ASP A 37 2.99 -23.19 17.77
N GLY A 38 2.32 -22.32 17.01
CA GLY A 38 0.86 -22.18 17.00
C GLY A 38 0.15 -23.34 16.31
N GLN A 39 -1.15 -23.47 16.55
CA GLN A 39 -1.95 -24.51 15.88
C GLN A 39 -2.28 -24.13 14.44
N TRP A 40 -2.32 -25.11 13.52
CA TRP A 40 -2.72 -24.88 12.13
C TRP A 40 -4.15 -24.34 11.97
N SER A 41 -5.02 -24.58 12.95
CA SER A 41 -6.37 -23.98 13.02
C SER A 41 -6.34 -22.46 13.16
N GLU A 42 -5.24 -21.89 13.66
CA GLU A 42 -5.06 -20.44 13.80
C GLU A 42 -5.04 -19.72 12.45
N LEU A 43 -4.67 -20.39 11.36
CA LEU A 43 -4.74 -19.82 10.00
C LEU A 43 -6.16 -19.38 9.64
N LEU A 44 -7.18 -20.13 10.08
CA LEU A 44 -8.57 -19.82 9.81
C LEU A 44 -9.16 -18.87 10.86
N THR A 45 -8.84 -19.07 12.14
CA THR A 45 -9.41 -18.22 13.20
C THR A 45 -8.81 -16.82 13.18
N GLN A 46 -7.55 -16.64 12.78
CA GLN A 46 -6.86 -15.35 12.66
C GLN A 46 -7.07 -14.66 11.30
N PHE A 47 -8.02 -15.12 10.48
CA PHE A 47 -8.28 -14.51 9.17
C PHE A 47 -8.60 -13.01 9.26
N HIS A 48 -9.28 -12.59 10.33
CA HIS A 48 -9.54 -11.19 10.64
C HIS A 48 -8.25 -10.38 10.89
N VAL A 49 -7.24 -10.98 11.53
CA VAL A 49 -5.92 -10.36 11.73
C VAL A 49 -5.20 -10.19 10.40
N VAL A 50 -5.25 -11.19 9.51
CA VAL A 50 -4.67 -11.09 8.17
C VAL A 50 -5.27 -9.93 7.38
N ILE A 51 -6.60 -9.76 7.44
CA ILE A 51 -7.29 -8.64 6.79
C ILE A 51 -6.82 -7.30 7.38
N LEU A 52 -6.78 -7.18 8.71
CA LEU A 52 -6.31 -5.95 9.38
C LEU A 52 -4.86 -5.62 9.03
N LEU A 53 -3.99 -6.62 9.02
CA LEU A 53 -2.58 -6.46 8.64
C LEU A 53 -2.44 -6.05 7.17
N THR A 54 -3.28 -6.59 6.28
CA THR A 54 -3.33 -6.22 4.86
C THR A 54 -3.69 -4.75 4.70
N LEU A 55 -4.72 -4.29 5.40
CA LEU A 55 -5.14 -2.89 5.38
C LEU A 55 -4.04 -1.98 5.95
N PHE A 56 -3.38 -2.40 7.02
CA PHE A 56 -2.27 -1.67 7.62
C PHE A 56 -1.09 -1.51 6.65
N LEU A 57 -0.64 -2.60 6.02
CA LEU A 57 0.44 -2.58 5.03
C LEU A 57 0.06 -1.77 3.78
N TYR A 58 -1.18 -1.89 3.31
CA TYR A 58 -1.68 -1.07 2.21
C TYR A 58 -1.67 0.42 2.57
N PHE A 59 -2.11 0.77 3.77
CA PHE A 59 -2.08 2.15 4.27
C PHE A 59 -0.65 2.68 4.39
N LEU A 60 0.29 1.86 4.87
CA LEU A 60 1.70 2.22 4.93
C LEU A 60 2.28 2.46 3.53
N ALA A 61 1.98 1.60 2.56
CA ALA A 61 2.39 1.80 1.17
C ALA A 61 1.79 3.09 0.57
N LEU A 62 0.55 3.41 0.94
CA LEU A 62 -0.12 4.65 0.53
C LEU A 62 0.54 5.88 1.15
N LEU A 63 0.91 5.83 2.43
CA LEU A 63 1.65 6.91 3.11
C LEU A 63 3.00 7.17 2.44
N ILE A 64 3.77 6.12 2.12
CA ILE A 64 5.06 6.26 1.42
C ILE A 64 4.86 6.97 0.08
N ARG A 65 3.82 6.60 -0.69
CA ARG A 65 3.49 7.29 -1.94
C ARG A 65 3.11 8.75 -1.73
N LEU A 66 2.32 9.04 -0.70
CA LEU A 66 1.89 10.40 -0.38
C LEU A 66 3.10 11.30 -0.04
N ILE A 67 4.04 10.78 0.75
CA ILE A 67 5.29 11.47 1.08
C ILE A 67 6.12 11.72 -0.18
N TYR A 68 6.31 10.70 -1.02
CA TYR A 68 7.05 10.84 -2.28
C TYR A 68 6.42 11.89 -3.22
N LEU A 69 5.09 11.88 -3.36
CA LEU A 69 4.34 12.88 -4.13
C LEU A 69 4.51 14.28 -3.54
N GLY A 70 4.43 14.43 -2.21
CA GLY A 70 4.63 15.69 -1.50
C GLY A 70 6.04 16.25 -1.72
N VAL A 71 7.07 15.42 -1.54
CA VAL A 71 8.48 15.81 -1.79
C VAL A 71 8.67 16.22 -3.25
N ARG A 72 8.14 15.46 -4.20
CA ARG A 72 8.22 15.81 -5.63
C ARG A 72 7.53 17.13 -5.96
N PHE A 73 6.38 17.39 -5.33
CA PHE A 73 5.64 18.63 -5.50
C PHE A 73 6.43 19.83 -4.96
N LEU A 74 7.00 19.69 -3.75
CA LEU A 74 7.87 20.71 -3.15
C LEU A 74 9.09 20.99 -4.01
N TRP A 75 9.77 19.95 -4.50
CA TRP A 75 10.94 20.11 -5.38
C TRP A 75 10.61 20.89 -6.65
N ARG A 76 9.49 20.55 -7.32
CA ARG A 76 9.02 21.27 -8.51
C ARG A 76 8.69 22.74 -8.22
N SER A 77 8.07 23.01 -7.07
CA SER A 77 7.74 24.38 -6.64
C SER A 77 8.99 25.23 -6.42
N ILE A 78 10.03 24.66 -5.79
CA ILE A 78 11.30 25.34 -5.55
C ILE A 78 12.06 25.58 -6.87
N SER A 79 12.14 24.57 -7.76
CA SER A 79 12.79 24.71 -9.07
C SER A 79 12.10 25.75 -9.97
N SER A 80 10.78 25.87 -9.91
CA SER A 80 10.04 26.91 -10.65
C SER A 80 10.33 28.34 -10.17
N LYS A 81 10.69 28.54 -8.89
CA LYS A 81 11.08 29.87 -8.38
C LYS A 81 12.47 30.30 -8.84
N SER A 82 13.39 29.35 -9.01
CA SER A 82 14.77 29.64 -9.44
C SER A 82 14.88 30.13 -10.89
N GLY A 83 13.93 29.77 -11.77
CA GLY A 83 13.93 30.19 -13.18
C GLY A 83 13.36 31.59 -13.44
N LYS A 84 12.63 32.19 -12.48
CA LYS A 84 12.03 33.53 -12.62
C LYS A 84 12.88 34.66 -12.03
N SER A 85 13.99 34.35 -11.37
CA SER A 85 14.92 35.36 -10.82
C SER A 85 16.13 35.64 -11.72
N ALA A 86 16.21 34.97 -12.87
CA ALA A 86 17.30 35.10 -13.85
C ALA A 86 16.85 35.67 -15.21
N ALA A 87 15.58 36.12 -15.30
CA ALA A 87 15.03 36.88 -16.43
C ALA A 87 14.66 38.27 -15.93
#